data_AF-A0A653JDU5-F1
#
_entry.id   AF-A0A653JDU5-F1
#
_cell.length_a   1.000
_cell.length_b   1.000
_cell.length_c   1.000
_cell.angle_alpha   90.00
_cell.angle_beta   90.00
_cell.angle_gamma   90.00
#
_symmetry.space_group_name_H-M   'P 1'
#
loop_
_entity.id
_entity.type
_entity.pdbx_description
1 polymer ?
#
loop_
_entity_poly.entity_id
_entity_poly.type
_entity_poly.pdbx_seq_one_letter_code
_entity_poly.pdbx_strand_id
1 'polypeptide(L)'
;MKIASVILGALVAVGIGSPALAQVDPDIQLGSKIPVRPEKPDPVRDGLVRDRYVSCAYGPHQKQIDGLLVISDPLTVDFEGAGIEESKMFRQWNIRECFVMQGDAVQSSISFSPSAFRYMMLEAAYLRAHPKVPANHEIWAAKPRDYVTSGDMLPTAKALGIMSDCIASQDPVNADKLLRTASGTKAEKDAAVALVPALSACIVAGQQLQLKPANIRGFAADGMWQRFVVGAPSAGENTPPEAQD
;
A
#
# COMPACT_ATOMS: atom_id res chain seq x y z
N MET A 1 43.47 -39.78 -47.02
CA MET A 1 44.34 -38.92 -47.86
C MET A 1 44.57 -37.60 -47.14
N LYS A 2 45.84 -37.28 -46.84
CA LYS A 2 46.29 -35.95 -46.41
C LYS A 2 46.53 -35.11 -47.67
N ILE A 3 46.06 -33.87 -47.74
CA ILE A 3 46.79 -32.75 -48.37
C ILE A 3 46.46 -31.47 -47.58
N ALA A 4 47.53 -30.79 -47.16
CA ALA A 4 47.54 -29.52 -46.46
C ALA A 4 47.43 -28.33 -47.43
N SER A 5 46.97 -27.17 -46.96
CA SER A 5 47.55 -25.87 -47.34
C SER A 5 47.05 -24.71 -46.46
N VAL A 6 47.97 -23.79 -46.27
CA VAL A 6 48.03 -22.62 -45.38
C VAL A 6 47.68 -21.35 -46.18
N ILE A 7 46.85 -20.43 -45.67
CA ILE A 7 46.82 -18.97 -45.98
C ILE A 7 46.18 -18.26 -44.76
N LEU A 8 46.95 -17.56 -43.92
CA LEU A 8 47.35 -16.12 -43.97
C LEU A 8 46.22 -15.14 -43.59
N GLY A 9 46.56 -14.19 -42.70
CA GLY A 9 45.65 -13.41 -41.87
C GLY A 9 44.74 -12.40 -42.56
N ALA A 10 43.70 -12.01 -41.81
CA ALA A 10 43.10 -10.68 -41.83
C ALA A 10 42.44 -10.41 -40.46
N LEU A 11 43.01 -9.47 -39.70
CA LEU A 11 42.35 -8.83 -38.57
C LEU A 11 41.14 -8.05 -39.10
N VAL A 12 39.92 -8.46 -38.77
CA VAL A 12 38.71 -7.66 -38.99
C VAL A 12 38.24 -7.14 -37.63
N ALA A 13 38.52 -5.87 -37.38
CA ALA A 13 37.90 -5.12 -36.29
C ALA A 13 36.43 -4.85 -36.67
N VAL A 14 35.51 -5.62 -36.11
CA VAL A 14 34.08 -5.30 -36.18
C VAL A 14 33.76 -4.33 -35.05
N GLY A 15 33.71 -3.05 -35.40
CA GLY A 15 33.17 -2.01 -34.54
C GLY A 15 31.68 -2.27 -34.29
N ILE A 16 31.32 -2.48 -33.03
CA ILE A 16 29.93 -2.58 -32.59
C ILE A 16 29.42 -1.14 -32.45
N GLY A 17 28.92 -0.58 -33.55
CA GLY A 17 28.13 0.65 -33.51
C GLY A 17 26.70 0.33 -33.10
N SER A 18 26.34 0.60 -31.84
CA SER A 18 24.95 0.59 -31.41
C SER A 18 24.17 1.69 -32.14
N PRO A 19 23.00 1.42 -32.76
CA PRO A 19 22.12 2.49 -33.18
C PRO A 19 21.56 3.16 -31.93
N ALA A 20 21.94 4.42 -31.72
CA ALA A 20 21.33 5.27 -30.72
C ALA A 20 19.81 5.33 -30.98
N LEU A 21 19.03 5.01 -29.95
CA LEU A 21 17.60 5.27 -29.94
C LEU A 21 17.38 6.77 -30.17
N ALA A 22 16.57 7.07 -31.18
CA ALA A 22 16.05 8.40 -31.46
C ALA A 22 15.49 9.01 -30.17
N GLN A 23 16.19 10.01 -29.64
CA GLN A 23 15.65 10.88 -28.60
C GLN A 23 14.60 11.76 -29.27
N VAL A 24 13.38 11.66 -28.77
CA VAL A 24 12.26 12.57 -29.07
C VAL A 24 12.75 14.00 -28.80
N ASP A 25 12.71 14.83 -29.83
CA ASP A 25 13.06 16.25 -29.74
C ASP A 25 12.09 16.93 -28.76
N PRO A 26 12.57 17.53 -27.66
CA PRO A 26 11.68 18.24 -26.75
C PRO A 26 11.26 19.55 -27.43
N ASP A 27 9.95 19.68 -27.67
CA ASP A 27 9.31 20.94 -28.04
C ASP A 27 9.96 22.11 -27.29
N ILE A 28 10.52 23.06 -28.05
CA ILE A 28 11.15 24.26 -27.53
C ILE A 28 10.06 25.10 -26.86
N GLN A 29 9.86 24.90 -25.55
CA GLN A 29 9.12 25.83 -24.71
C GLN A 29 9.95 27.10 -24.57
N LEU A 30 9.58 28.14 -25.31
CA LEU A 30 10.12 29.50 -25.21
C LEU A 30 9.66 30.14 -23.89
N GLY A 31 10.29 29.75 -22.79
CA GLY A 31 10.17 30.37 -21.48
C GLY A 31 11.37 29.97 -20.64
N SER A 32 12.03 30.93 -19.98
CA SER A 32 13.25 30.70 -19.20
C SER A 32 12.96 29.83 -17.96
N LYS A 33 12.92 28.51 -18.13
CA LYS A 33 12.97 27.56 -17.02
C LYS A 33 14.42 27.42 -16.59
N ILE A 34 14.76 28.08 -15.48
CA ILE A 34 15.98 27.75 -14.73
C ILE A 34 15.91 26.25 -14.43
N PRO A 35 16.88 25.44 -14.87
CA PRO A 35 16.88 24.01 -14.57
C PRO A 35 17.11 23.83 -13.08
N VAL A 36 16.01 23.67 -12.32
CA VAL A 36 16.07 23.27 -10.93
C VAL A 36 16.45 21.78 -10.92
N ARG A 37 17.56 21.43 -10.27
CA ARG A 37 17.90 20.01 -10.07
C ARG A 37 16.77 19.36 -9.25
N PRO A 38 16.23 18.21 -9.67
CA PRO A 38 15.26 17.49 -8.86
C PRO A 38 15.88 17.20 -7.48
N GLU A 39 15.29 17.77 -6.43
CA GLU A 39 15.68 17.46 -5.06
C GLU A 39 15.30 16.00 -4.76
N LYS A 40 16.18 15.27 -4.07
CA LYS A 40 15.87 13.89 -3.70
C LYS A 40 14.70 13.91 -2.68
N PRO A 41 13.69 13.05 -2.85
CA PRO A 41 12.60 12.93 -1.87
C PRO A 41 13.16 12.63 -0.47
N ASP A 42 12.68 13.35 0.55
CA ASP A 42 13.00 13.08 1.96
C ASP A 42 11.91 12.15 2.50
N PRO A 43 12.22 10.88 2.81
CA PRO A 43 11.23 9.89 3.20
C PRO A 43 10.49 10.28 4.49
N VAL A 44 11.14 10.98 5.42
CA VAL A 44 10.50 11.40 6.68
C VAL A 44 9.50 12.52 6.41
N ARG A 45 9.93 13.54 5.63
CA ARG A 45 9.05 14.66 5.26
C ARG A 45 7.83 14.16 4.48
N ASP A 46 8.05 13.32 3.48
CA ASP A 46 6.98 12.78 2.63
C ASP A 46 6.03 11.86 3.43
N GLY A 47 6.59 11.07 4.36
CA GLY A 47 5.80 10.26 5.30
C GLY A 47 4.92 11.12 6.21
N LEU A 48 5.43 12.22 6.76
CA LEU A 48 4.64 13.13 7.59
C LEU A 48 3.55 13.85 6.80
N VAL A 49 3.81 14.21 5.53
CA VAL A 49 2.78 14.75 4.63
C VAL A 49 1.65 13.73 4.46
N ARG A 50 1.99 12.47 4.23
CA ARG A 50 1.03 11.37 4.13
C ARG A 50 0.17 11.25 5.39
N ASP A 51 0.78 11.21 6.57
CA ASP A 51 0.04 11.00 7.83
C ASP A 51 -0.94 12.15 8.12
N ARG A 52 -0.55 13.39 7.81
CA ARG A 52 -1.44 14.56 7.90
C ARG A 52 -2.57 14.51 6.89
N TYR A 53 -2.25 14.16 5.64
CA TYR A 53 -3.24 13.98 4.58
C TYR A 53 -4.30 12.98 4.99
N VAL A 54 -3.89 11.80 5.47
CA VAL A 54 -4.81 10.72 5.88
C VAL A 54 -5.71 11.18 7.03
N SER A 55 -5.12 11.84 8.04
CA SER A 55 -5.86 12.36 9.19
C SER A 55 -6.93 13.39 8.78
N CYS A 56 -6.61 14.26 7.82
CA CYS A 56 -7.51 15.27 7.28
C CYS A 56 -8.59 14.67 6.37
N ALA A 57 -8.22 13.74 5.48
CA ALA A 57 -9.11 13.19 4.46
C ALA A 57 -10.16 12.23 5.05
N TYR A 58 -9.76 11.39 6.01
CA TYR A 58 -10.63 10.33 6.53
C TYR A 58 -11.72 10.82 7.49
N GLY A 59 -11.50 11.93 8.22
CA GLY A 59 -12.46 12.49 9.18
C GLY A 59 -13.81 12.85 8.58
N PRO A 60 -13.85 13.84 7.67
CA PRO A 60 -15.10 14.34 7.09
C PRO A 60 -15.87 13.33 6.26
N HIS A 61 -15.21 12.31 5.71
CA HIS A 61 -15.77 11.35 4.74
C HIS A 61 -15.82 9.92 5.25
N GLN A 62 -15.81 9.74 6.57
CA GLN A 62 -15.69 8.43 7.19
C GLN A 62 -16.70 7.41 6.63
N LYS A 63 -17.99 7.76 6.57
CA LYS A 63 -19.03 6.81 6.12
C LYS A 63 -18.83 6.37 4.67
N GLN A 64 -18.47 7.30 3.79
CA GLN A 64 -18.23 7.04 2.38
C GLN A 64 -16.98 6.19 2.18
N ILE A 65 -15.91 6.50 2.93
CA ILE A 65 -14.66 5.75 2.87
C ILE A 65 -14.86 4.36 3.44
N ASP A 66 -15.48 4.20 4.61
CA ASP A 66 -15.76 2.89 5.21
C ASP A 66 -16.61 2.03 4.26
N GLY A 67 -17.64 2.61 3.63
CA GLY A 67 -18.44 1.93 2.61
C GLY A 67 -17.61 1.46 1.41
N LEU A 68 -16.74 2.32 0.89
CA LEU A 68 -15.80 1.97 -0.19
C LEU A 68 -14.85 0.84 0.23
N LEU A 69 -14.29 0.90 1.45
CA LEU A 69 -13.34 -0.10 1.94
C LEU A 69 -13.96 -1.48 2.12
N VAL A 70 -15.25 -1.57 2.46
CA VAL A 70 -15.98 -2.85 2.62
C VAL A 70 -16.21 -3.55 1.29
N ILE A 71 -16.45 -2.81 0.21
CA ILE A 71 -16.68 -3.38 -1.12
C ILE A 71 -15.40 -3.50 -1.96
N SER A 72 -14.24 -3.14 -1.40
CA SER A 72 -12.95 -3.17 -2.09
C SER A 72 -12.07 -4.31 -1.57
N ASP A 73 -11.07 -4.73 -2.34
CA ASP A 73 -10.12 -5.78 -1.95
C ASP A 73 -8.65 -5.28 -2.05
N PRO A 74 -7.63 -6.10 -1.71
CA PRO A 74 -6.24 -5.63 -1.67
C PRO A 74 -5.68 -5.09 -3.00
N LEU A 75 -6.24 -5.50 -4.14
CA LEU A 75 -5.78 -5.08 -5.46
C LEU A 75 -6.72 -4.07 -6.12
N THR A 76 -8.02 -4.21 -5.93
CA THR A 76 -9.05 -3.42 -6.60
C THR A 76 -9.85 -2.58 -5.61
N VAL A 77 -9.94 -1.28 -5.88
CA VAL A 77 -10.82 -0.35 -5.15
C VAL A 77 -12.06 -0.09 -5.99
N ASP A 78 -13.23 -0.49 -5.49
CA ASP A 78 -14.48 -0.43 -6.24
C ASP A 78 -15.16 0.93 -6.10
N PHE A 79 -14.59 1.93 -6.77
CA PHE A 79 -15.15 3.28 -6.81
C PHE A 79 -16.54 3.31 -7.47
N GLU A 80 -16.76 2.51 -8.52
CA GLU A 80 -18.04 2.45 -9.24
C GLU A 80 -19.15 1.89 -8.37
N GLY A 81 -18.92 0.76 -7.69
CA GLY A 81 -19.87 0.18 -6.74
C GLY A 81 -20.18 1.10 -5.55
N ALA A 82 -19.24 1.98 -5.18
CA ALA A 82 -19.46 3.01 -4.17
C ALA A 82 -20.17 4.27 -4.69
N GLY A 83 -20.47 4.36 -6.00
CA GLY A 83 -21.04 5.55 -6.63
C GLY A 83 -20.10 6.75 -6.65
N ILE A 84 -18.78 6.50 -6.63
CA ILE A 84 -17.74 7.52 -6.62
C ILE A 84 -17.09 7.53 -8.00
N GLU A 85 -17.07 8.69 -8.65
CA GLU A 85 -16.24 8.84 -9.85
C GLU A 85 -14.79 9.10 -9.42
N GLU A 86 -13.89 8.13 -9.63
CA GLU A 86 -12.48 8.18 -9.19
C GLU A 86 -11.79 9.50 -9.57
N SER A 87 -11.99 9.95 -10.82
CA SER A 87 -11.42 11.19 -11.34
C SER A 87 -11.91 12.47 -10.61
N LYS A 88 -13.07 12.37 -9.95
CA LYS A 88 -13.71 13.46 -9.21
C LYS A 88 -13.59 13.29 -7.70
N MET A 89 -13.25 12.11 -7.17
CA MET A 89 -13.14 11.84 -5.74
C MET A 89 -12.43 12.96 -4.98
N PHE A 90 -11.22 13.34 -5.40
CA PHE A 90 -10.44 14.40 -4.76
C PHE A 90 -11.13 15.77 -4.73
N ARG A 91 -11.94 16.09 -5.75
CA ARG A 91 -12.72 17.33 -5.82
C ARG A 91 -14.03 17.21 -5.04
N GLN A 92 -14.77 16.12 -5.22
CA GLN A 92 -16.05 15.87 -4.58
C GLN A 92 -15.92 15.84 -3.05
N TRP A 93 -14.81 15.33 -2.55
CA TRP A 93 -14.54 15.23 -1.13
C TRP A 93 -13.66 16.39 -0.61
N ASN A 94 -13.34 17.40 -1.43
CA ASN A 94 -12.45 18.51 -1.08
C ASN A 94 -11.11 18.08 -0.45
N ILE A 95 -10.67 16.84 -0.71
CA ILE A 95 -9.48 16.24 -0.08
C ILE A 95 -8.20 16.93 -0.56
N ARG A 96 -8.24 17.69 -1.67
CA ARG A 96 -7.12 18.52 -2.12
C ARG A 96 -6.71 19.56 -1.08
N GLU A 97 -7.65 20.07 -0.29
CA GLU A 97 -7.35 21.05 0.76
C GLU A 97 -6.46 20.47 1.86
N CYS A 98 -6.50 19.14 2.06
CA CYS A 98 -5.61 18.45 3.00
C CYS A 98 -4.13 18.51 2.60
N PHE A 99 -3.81 18.79 1.33
CA PHE A 99 -2.43 19.00 0.85
C PHE A 99 -1.96 20.45 0.99
N VAL A 100 -2.88 21.42 1.06
CA VAL A 100 -2.57 22.87 1.08
C VAL A 100 -1.93 23.31 2.41
N MET A 101 -1.91 22.44 3.42
CA MET A 101 -1.27 22.69 4.72
C MET A 101 0.27 22.75 4.67
N GLN A 102 0.89 22.78 3.49
CA GLN A 102 2.31 23.09 3.30
C GLN A 102 2.46 24.21 2.26
N GLY A 103 3.11 25.31 2.66
CA GLY A 103 3.27 26.51 1.82
C GLY A 103 3.71 26.20 0.39
N ASP A 104 2.96 26.75 -0.57
CA ASP A 104 3.16 27.02 -2.00
C ASP A 104 3.92 26.04 -2.93
N ALA A 105 4.44 24.90 -2.48
CA ALA A 105 5.28 24.02 -3.32
C ALA A 105 4.81 22.56 -3.43
N VAL A 106 3.85 22.10 -2.61
CA VAL A 106 3.45 20.67 -2.54
C VAL A 106 2.12 20.40 -3.26
N GLN A 107 1.65 21.34 -4.08
CA GLN A 107 0.29 21.29 -4.63
C GLN A 107 0.17 20.44 -5.92
N SER A 108 1.27 19.93 -6.49
CA SER A 108 1.28 19.54 -7.91
C SER A 108 1.67 18.10 -8.25
N SER A 109 1.90 17.18 -7.31
CA SER A 109 2.40 15.84 -7.70
C SER A 109 2.06 14.65 -6.81
N ILE A 110 1.30 14.80 -5.72
CA ILE A 110 0.96 13.63 -4.89
C ILE A 110 -0.24 12.91 -5.50
N SER A 111 0.04 11.90 -6.32
CA SER A 111 -0.92 10.88 -6.71
C SER A 111 -0.61 9.59 -5.94
N PHE A 112 -1.66 8.93 -5.46
CA PHE A 112 -1.55 7.60 -4.89
C PHE A 112 -2.19 6.61 -5.85
N SER A 113 -1.60 5.43 -5.99
CA SER A 113 -2.33 4.31 -6.60
C SER A 113 -3.58 3.99 -5.75
N PRO A 114 -4.66 3.48 -6.35
CA PRO A 114 -5.85 3.07 -5.61
C PRO A 114 -5.56 2.15 -4.41
N SER A 115 -4.70 1.14 -4.58
CA SER A 115 -4.33 0.24 -3.48
C SER A 115 -3.61 0.96 -2.33
N ALA A 116 -2.69 1.88 -2.64
CA ALA A 116 -2.05 2.72 -1.63
C ALA A 116 -3.05 3.60 -0.88
N PHE A 117 -4.00 4.21 -1.61
CA PHE A 117 -5.10 4.96 -1.01
C PHE A 117 -5.92 4.06 -0.06
N ARG A 118 -6.28 2.85 -0.51
CA ARG A 118 -7.00 1.88 0.30
C ARG A 118 -6.28 1.56 1.61
N TYR A 119 -4.99 1.20 1.55
CA TYR A 119 -4.23 0.86 2.76
C TYR A 119 -4.12 2.03 3.74
N MET A 120 -3.93 3.24 3.24
CA MET A 120 -3.91 4.44 4.09
C MET A 120 -5.25 4.69 4.77
N MET A 121 -6.36 4.49 4.06
CA MET A 121 -7.69 4.66 4.63
C MET A 121 -8.04 3.54 5.62
N LEU A 122 -7.58 2.30 5.39
CA LEU A 122 -7.70 1.19 6.34
C LEU A 122 -6.98 1.49 7.65
N GLU A 123 -5.75 2.00 7.55
CA GLU A 123 -4.96 2.42 8.71
C GLU A 123 -5.70 3.50 9.51
N ALA A 124 -6.24 4.50 8.81
CA ALA A 124 -7.02 5.57 9.43
C ALA A 124 -8.27 5.05 10.13
N ALA A 125 -9.01 4.15 9.48
CA ALA A 125 -10.21 3.52 10.02
C ALA A 125 -9.90 2.71 11.28
N TYR A 126 -8.86 1.88 11.23
CA TYR A 126 -8.40 1.11 12.38
C TYR A 126 -7.97 2.03 13.54
N LEU A 127 -7.07 2.99 13.31
CA LEU A 127 -6.54 3.85 14.37
C LEU A 127 -7.60 4.75 15.00
N ARG A 128 -8.62 5.15 14.22
CA ARG A 128 -9.77 5.91 14.75
C ARG A 128 -10.67 5.03 15.61
N ALA A 129 -10.99 3.82 15.15
CA ALA A 129 -11.81 2.87 15.91
C ALA A 129 -11.10 2.40 17.20
N HIS A 130 -9.76 2.34 17.18
CA HIS A 130 -8.93 1.82 18.26
C HIS A 130 -7.84 2.82 18.68
N PRO A 131 -8.19 3.82 19.51
CA PRO A 131 -7.22 4.78 20.05
C PRO A 131 -6.10 4.12 20.87
N LYS A 132 -6.34 2.91 21.39
CA LYS A 132 -5.38 2.03 22.06
C LYS A 132 -5.43 0.66 21.40
N VAL A 133 -4.37 -0.14 21.54
CA VAL A 133 -4.38 -1.52 21.07
C VAL A 133 -5.57 -2.27 21.69
N PRO A 134 -6.34 -3.04 20.91
CA PRO A 134 -7.42 -3.87 21.44
C PRO A 134 -6.90 -4.83 22.51
N ALA A 135 -7.55 -4.84 23.67
CA ALA A 135 -7.34 -5.87 24.69
C ALA A 135 -8.01 -7.18 24.27
N ASN A 136 -7.54 -8.30 24.81
CA ASN A 136 -8.06 -9.65 24.55
C ASN A 136 -8.16 -9.96 23.04
N HIS A 137 -7.13 -9.59 22.27
CA HIS A 137 -7.13 -9.68 20.80
C HIS A 137 -7.38 -11.11 20.27
N GLU A 138 -7.23 -12.13 21.10
CA GLU A 138 -7.51 -13.54 20.83
C GLU A 138 -8.99 -13.85 20.58
N ILE A 139 -9.93 -13.08 21.15
CA ILE A 139 -11.38 -13.32 20.96
C ILE A 139 -11.91 -12.74 19.65
N TRP A 140 -11.11 -11.89 19.00
CA TRP A 140 -11.48 -11.25 17.73
C TRP A 140 -11.17 -12.21 16.59
N ALA A 141 -11.93 -12.16 15.50
CA ALA A 141 -11.67 -12.96 14.32
C ALA A 141 -11.87 -12.13 13.06
N ALA A 142 -10.99 -12.31 12.08
CA ALA A 142 -11.23 -11.73 10.76
C ALA A 142 -12.49 -12.37 10.17
N LYS A 143 -13.42 -11.53 9.69
CA LYS A 143 -14.56 -12.04 8.92
C LYS A 143 -14.09 -12.54 7.55
N PRO A 144 -14.81 -13.48 6.93
CA PRO A 144 -14.59 -13.85 5.54
C PRO A 144 -14.54 -12.61 4.65
N ARG A 145 -13.61 -12.61 3.69
CA ARG A 145 -13.42 -11.52 2.73
C ARG A 145 -14.19 -11.81 1.45
N ASP A 146 -14.91 -10.82 0.97
CA ASP A 146 -15.39 -10.77 -0.40
C ASP A 146 -14.33 -10.13 -1.30
N TYR A 147 -14.22 -10.61 -2.54
CA TYR A 147 -13.22 -10.14 -3.52
C TYR A 147 -13.92 -9.62 -4.76
N VAL A 148 -13.57 -8.40 -5.15
CA VAL A 148 -14.08 -7.74 -6.37
C VAL A 148 -13.14 -7.92 -7.56
N THR A 149 -11.85 -8.13 -7.29
CA THR A 149 -10.85 -8.55 -8.28
C THR A 149 -11.29 -9.86 -8.89
N SER A 150 -11.28 -9.95 -10.22
CA SER A 150 -11.70 -11.14 -10.97
C SER A 150 -10.59 -11.60 -11.94
N GLY A 151 -10.82 -12.73 -12.61
CA GLY A 151 -9.89 -13.30 -13.58
C GLY A 151 -8.56 -13.76 -12.96
N ASP A 152 -7.49 -13.60 -13.72
CA ASP A 152 -6.16 -14.14 -13.38
C ASP A 152 -5.53 -13.51 -12.12
N MET A 153 -6.01 -12.34 -11.70
CA MET A 153 -5.50 -11.63 -10.53
C MET A 153 -6.21 -12.04 -9.23
N LEU A 154 -7.33 -12.77 -9.29
CA LEU A 154 -8.07 -13.21 -8.10
C LEU A 154 -7.21 -14.04 -7.12
N PRO A 155 -6.37 -15.01 -7.57
CA PRO A 155 -5.49 -15.73 -6.65
C PRO A 155 -4.52 -14.81 -5.90
N THR A 156 -4.01 -13.77 -6.57
CA THR A 156 -3.12 -12.79 -5.97
C THR A 156 -3.85 -11.92 -4.93
N ALA A 157 -5.06 -11.43 -5.26
CA ALA A 157 -5.88 -10.67 -4.32
C ALA A 157 -6.18 -11.51 -3.06
N LYS A 158 -6.56 -12.78 -3.25
CA LYS A 158 -6.78 -13.74 -2.15
C LYS A 158 -5.53 -13.97 -1.31
N ALA A 159 -4.39 -14.21 -1.94
CA ALA A 159 -3.13 -14.42 -1.24
C ALA A 159 -2.74 -13.22 -0.37
N LEU A 160 -2.91 -11.99 -0.88
CA LEU A 160 -2.66 -10.77 -0.12
C LEU A 160 -3.62 -10.62 1.06
N GLY A 161 -4.93 -10.83 0.85
CA GLY A 161 -5.91 -10.75 1.93
C GLY A 161 -5.69 -11.78 3.04
N ILE A 162 -5.44 -13.04 2.66
CA ILE A 162 -5.12 -14.13 3.60
C ILE A 162 -3.85 -13.83 4.38
N MET A 163 -2.82 -13.32 3.70
CA MET A 163 -1.57 -12.95 4.35
C MET A 163 -1.79 -11.80 5.35
N SER A 164 -2.51 -10.74 4.98
CA SER A 164 -2.88 -9.63 5.87
C SER A 164 -3.61 -10.14 7.12
N ASP A 165 -4.61 -11.01 6.96
CA ASP A 165 -5.36 -11.61 8.07
C ASP A 165 -4.46 -12.45 8.98
N CYS A 166 -3.55 -13.24 8.38
CA CYS A 166 -2.60 -14.06 9.11
C CYS A 166 -1.65 -13.21 9.95
N ILE A 167 -1.11 -12.10 9.41
CA ILE A 167 -0.20 -11.19 10.15
C ILE A 167 -0.91 -10.63 11.39
N ALA A 168 -2.13 -10.10 11.20
CA ALA A 168 -2.90 -9.51 12.29
C ALA A 168 -3.36 -10.55 13.33
N SER A 169 -3.46 -11.83 12.94
CA SER A 169 -3.73 -12.92 13.88
C SER A 169 -2.49 -13.38 14.63
N GLN A 170 -1.32 -13.43 13.98
CA GLN A 170 -0.08 -13.94 14.55
C GLN A 170 0.59 -12.93 15.49
N ASP A 171 0.59 -11.65 15.12
CA ASP A 171 1.24 -10.60 15.89
C ASP A 171 0.46 -9.27 15.85
N PRO A 172 -0.75 -9.23 16.45
CA PRO A 172 -1.57 -8.03 16.48
C PRO A 172 -0.88 -6.86 17.20
N VAL A 173 0.00 -7.16 18.16
CA VAL A 173 0.68 -6.15 18.97
C VAL A 173 1.73 -5.39 18.16
N ASN A 174 2.63 -6.10 17.45
CA ASN A 174 3.60 -5.40 16.61
C ASN A 174 2.96 -4.81 15.34
N ALA A 175 1.87 -5.42 14.84
CA ALA A 175 1.08 -4.82 13.77
C ALA A 175 0.49 -3.46 14.19
N ASP A 176 -0.21 -3.39 15.33
CA ASP A 176 -0.70 -2.12 15.90
C ASP A 176 0.43 -1.12 16.14
N LYS A 177 1.56 -1.58 16.72
CA LYS A 177 2.73 -0.75 16.98
C LYS A 177 3.27 -0.10 15.70
N LEU A 178 3.34 -0.84 14.59
CA LEU A 178 3.78 -0.31 13.30
C LEU A 178 2.84 0.77 12.76
N LEU A 179 1.52 0.59 12.88
CA LEU A 179 0.54 1.58 12.44
C LEU A 179 0.63 2.88 13.25
N ARG A 180 1.07 2.82 14.50
CA ARG A 180 1.22 3.99 15.37
C ARG A 180 2.51 4.78 15.18
N THR A 181 3.48 4.29 14.39
CA THR A 181 4.71 5.05 14.13
C THR A 181 4.46 6.18 13.14
N ALA A 182 5.30 7.21 13.14
CA ALA A 182 5.33 8.18 12.04
C ALA A 182 5.99 7.56 10.81
N SER A 183 5.43 7.84 9.64
CA SER A 183 5.86 7.27 8.37
C SER A 183 7.23 7.78 7.91
N GLY A 184 8.00 6.92 7.25
CA GLY A 184 9.35 7.22 6.77
C GLY A 184 10.42 7.31 7.86
N THR A 185 10.03 7.17 9.14
CA THR A 185 10.96 7.28 10.27
C THR A 185 11.71 5.99 10.57
N LYS A 186 12.80 6.10 11.34
CA LYS A 186 13.49 4.91 11.88
C LYS A 186 12.56 4.03 12.72
N ALA A 187 11.63 4.63 13.47
CA ALA A 187 10.67 3.89 14.29
C ALA A 187 9.76 2.99 13.43
N GLU A 188 9.27 3.49 12.29
CA GLU A 188 8.51 2.68 11.33
C GLU A 188 9.36 1.51 10.82
N LYS A 189 10.61 1.78 10.43
CA LYS A 189 11.52 0.73 9.95
C LYS A 189 11.74 -0.35 11.02
N ASP A 190 12.03 0.03 12.26
CA ASP A 190 12.27 -0.91 13.35
C ASP A 190 11.01 -1.73 13.66
N ALA A 191 9.83 -1.10 13.67
CA ALA A 191 8.55 -1.79 13.87
C ALA A 191 8.23 -2.75 12.71
N ALA A 192 8.51 -2.36 11.46
CA ALA A 192 8.33 -3.21 10.30
C ALA A 192 9.25 -4.43 10.34
N VAL A 193 10.51 -4.26 10.79
CA VAL A 193 11.46 -5.36 11.00
C VAL A 193 10.96 -6.32 12.08
N ALA A 194 10.39 -5.81 13.18
CA ALA A 194 9.83 -6.64 14.23
C ALA A 194 8.67 -7.54 13.73
N LEU A 195 7.96 -7.12 12.68
CA LEU A 195 6.85 -7.87 12.09
C LEU A 195 7.28 -8.92 11.05
N VAL A 196 8.55 -8.90 10.60
CA VAL A 196 9.08 -9.82 9.58
C VAL A 196 8.90 -11.30 9.93
N PRO A 197 9.09 -11.77 11.19
CA PRO A 197 8.86 -13.16 11.54
C PRO A 197 7.41 -13.60 11.31
N ALA A 198 6.44 -12.80 11.78
CA ALA A 198 5.02 -13.06 11.55
C ALA A 198 4.67 -13.06 10.05
N LEU A 199 5.19 -12.06 9.33
CA LEU A 199 5.01 -11.97 7.88
C LEU A 199 5.57 -13.21 7.17
N SER A 200 6.78 -13.65 7.50
CA SER A 200 7.42 -14.80 6.87
C SER A 200 6.64 -16.10 7.08
N ALA A 201 6.01 -16.27 8.25
CA ALA A 201 5.14 -17.41 8.52
C ALA A 201 3.82 -17.38 7.74
N CYS A 202 3.41 -16.20 7.26
CA CYS A 202 2.15 -15.96 6.57
C CYS A 202 2.27 -15.88 5.04
N ILE A 203 3.50 -15.88 4.49
CA ILE A 203 3.71 -15.82 3.04
C ILE A 203 3.34 -17.17 2.40
N VAL A 204 2.42 -17.13 1.45
CA VAL A 204 2.08 -18.29 0.61
C VAL A 204 3.23 -18.55 -0.39
N ALA A 205 3.59 -19.82 -0.56
CA ALA A 205 4.66 -20.23 -1.47
C ALA A 205 4.45 -19.67 -2.89
N GLY A 206 5.53 -19.20 -3.51
CA GLY A 206 5.52 -18.66 -4.88
C GLY A 206 5.21 -17.16 -5.00
N GLN A 207 4.89 -16.46 -3.90
CA GLN A 207 4.68 -15.01 -3.91
C GLN A 207 5.99 -14.23 -3.76
N GLN A 208 6.21 -13.25 -4.63
CA GLN A 208 7.30 -12.28 -4.48
C GLN A 208 6.76 -10.97 -3.91
N LEU A 209 7.17 -10.64 -2.70
CA LEU A 209 6.73 -9.43 -2.01
C LEU A 209 7.89 -8.48 -1.79
N GLN A 210 7.68 -7.21 -2.09
CA GLN A 210 8.62 -6.17 -1.71
C GLN A 210 8.43 -5.85 -0.21
N LEU A 211 9.40 -6.24 0.62
CA LEU A 211 9.39 -6.00 2.07
C LEU A 211 9.89 -4.60 2.43
N LYS A 212 9.27 -3.57 1.84
CA LYS A 212 9.48 -2.17 2.22
C LYS A 212 8.58 -1.84 3.43
N PRO A 213 9.01 -0.97 4.36
CA PRO A 213 8.21 -0.61 5.53
C PRO A 213 6.77 -0.18 5.19
N ALA A 214 6.60 0.63 4.13
CA ALA A 214 5.28 1.07 3.67
C ALA A 214 4.36 -0.08 3.21
N ASN A 215 4.90 -1.12 2.59
CA ASN A 215 4.11 -2.28 2.16
C ASN A 215 3.72 -3.15 3.35
N ILE A 216 4.66 -3.39 4.28
CA ILE A 216 4.40 -4.14 5.52
C ILE A 216 3.32 -3.41 6.34
N ARG A 217 3.40 -2.08 6.43
CA ARG A 217 2.38 -1.24 7.05
C ARG A 217 1.02 -1.40 6.36
N GLY A 218 0.98 -1.41 5.03
CA GLY A 218 -0.27 -1.64 4.29
C GLY A 218 -0.92 -2.98 4.61
N PHE A 219 -0.15 -4.07 4.61
CA PHE A 219 -0.65 -5.40 4.98
C PHE A 219 -1.11 -5.47 6.44
N ALA A 220 -0.36 -4.85 7.36
CA ALA A 220 -0.77 -4.72 8.74
C ALA A 220 -2.09 -3.94 8.86
N ALA A 221 -2.22 -2.81 8.17
CA ALA A 221 -3.44 -1.99 8.19
C ALA A 221 -4.67 -2.76 7.71
N ASP A 222 -4.53 -3.51 6.61
CA ASP A 222 -5.59 -4.35 6.06
C ASP A 222 -6.02 -5.46 7.02
N GLY A 223 -5.08 -6.23 7.57
CA GLY A 223 -5.38 -7.29 8.53
C GLY A 223 -5.99 -6.75 9.82
N MET A 224 -5.43 -5.67 10.37
CA MET A 224 -5.92 -5.06 11.60
C MET A 224 -7.33 -4.49 11.43
N TRP A 225 -7.62 -3.86 10.29
CA TRP A 225 -8.98 -3.38 9.99
C TRP A 225 -9.96 -4.54 9.82
N GLN A 226 -9.60 -5.57 9.05
CA GLN A 226 -10.48 -6.73 8.82
C GLN A 226 -10.82 -7.45 10.13
N ARG A 227 -9.84 -7.61 11.02
CA ARG A 227 -10.02 -8.29 12.30
C ARG A 227 -10.73 -7.44 13.34
N PHE A 228 -10.32 -6.18 13.53
CA PHE A 228 -10.74 -5.37 14.67
C PHE A 228 -11.81 -4.31 14.35
N VAL A 229 -12.08 -4.03 13.07
CA VAL A 229 -13.15 -3.12 12.67
C VAL A 229 -14.31 -3.91 12.07
N VAL A 230 -14.05 -4.70 11.03
CA VAL A 230 -15.08 -5.51 10.37
C VAL A 230 -15.47 -6.71 11.23
N GLY A 231 -14.49 -7.37 11.82
CA GLY A 231 -14.63 -8.54 12.70
C GLY A 231 -15.01 -8.24 14.15
N ALA A 232 -15.41 -7.02 14.48
CA ALA A 232 -15.82 -6.68 15.84
C ALA A 232 -16.97 -7.57 16.33
N PRO A 233 -16.87 -8.17 17.53
CA PRO A 233 -17.95 -8.97 18.10
C PRO A 233 -19.22 -8.14 18.19
N SER A 234 -20.34 -8.67 17.69
CA SER A 234 -21.62 -8.04 17.96
C SER A 234 -21.92 -8.20 19.46
N ALA A 235 -22.60 -7.22 20.07
CA ALA A 235 -22.85 -7.19 21.52
C ALA A 235 -23.60 -8.44 22.08
N GLY A 236 -24.02 -9.38 21.23
CA GLY A 236 -24.70 -10.63 21.59
C GLY A 236 -23.86 -11.91 21.52
N GLU A 237 -22.62 -11.89 21.02
CA GLU A 237 -21.80 -13.11 20.83
C GLU A 237 -21.01 -13.57 22.07
N ASN A 238 -21.07 -12.83 23.18
CA ASN A 238 -20.34 -13.14 24.41
C ASN A 238 -21.11 -14.00 25.43
N THR A 239 -22.12 -14.77 25.00
CA THR A 239 -22.77 -15.72 25.92
C THR A 239 -21.98 -17.05 25.87
N PRO A 240 -21.30 -17.47 26.94
CA PRO A 240 -20.69 -18.80 27.00
C PRO A 240 -21.78 -19.85 26.78
N PRO A 241 -21.49 -20.99 26.11
CA PRO A 241 -22.45 -22.07 25.99
C PRO A 241 -22.84 -22.52 27.41
N GLU A 242 -24.13 -22.37 27.72
CA GLU A 242 -24.76 -22.91 28.91
C GLU A 242 -24.46 -24.42 28.94
N ALA A 243 -23.77 -24.86 30.00
CA ALA A 243 -23.48 -26.27 30.20
C ALA A 243 -24.81 -27.02 30.26
N GLN A 244 -25.02 -27.92 29.29
CA GLN A 244 -26.15 -28.83 29.30
C GLN A 244 -25.81 -29.97 30.26
N ASP A 245 -26.42 -29.94 31.44
CA ASP A 245 -26.55 -31.09 32.35
C ASP A 245 -27.74 -31.98 31.93
#